data_AF-B3SF04-F1
#
_entry.id   AF-B3SF04-F1
#
_cell.length_a   1.000
_cell.length_b   1.000
_cell.length_c   1.000
_cell.angle_alpha   90.00
_cell.angle_beta   90.00
_cell.angle_gamma   90.00
#
_symmetry.space_group_name_H-M   'P 1'
#
loop_
_entity.id
_entity.type
_entity.pdbx_description
1 polymer ?
#
loop_
_entity_poly.entity_id
_entity_poly.type
_entity_poly.pdbx_seq_one_letter_code
_entity_poly.pdbx_strand_id
1 'polypeptide(L)' 'GCGIISGRIEIYYDGTWGTVCNRRFDITDAHVVCRQLGFPAALSLYNYRWGNSRIWLEYVKCDGGESSITACKRNE' A
#
# COMPACT_ATOMS: atom_id res chain seq x y z
N GLY A 1 10.86 -6.81 22.38
CA GLY A 1 10.72 -7.77 21.28
C GLY A 1 11.29 -7.15 20.03
N CYS A 2 12.10 -7.89 19.27
CA CYS A 2 12.60 -7.45 17.97
C CYS A 2 11.44 -7.36 16.96
N GLY A 3 11.35 -6.23 16.25
CA GLY A 3 10.49 -6.07 15.08
C GLY A 3 9.53 -4.89 15.19
N ILE A 4 9.99 -3.70 14.78
CA ILE A 4 9.04 -2.70 14.25
C ILE A 4 8.58 -3.27 12.90
N ILE A 5 7.33 -3.73 12.82
CA ILE A 5 6.73 -4.17 11.55
C ILE A 5 6.33 -2.91 10.80
N SER A 6 7.27 -2.36 10.04
CA SER A 6 7.05 -1.22 9.17
C SER A 6 7.91 -1.33 7.91
N GLY A 7 7.45 -0.74 6.82
CA GLY A 7 8.15 -0.79 5.56
C GLY A 7 7.47 0.08 4.50
N ARG A 8 8.19 0.30 3.40
CA ARG A 8 7.64 0.91 2.21
C ARG A 8 6.86 -0.14 1.43
N ILE A 9 5.70 0.24 0.93
CA ILE A 9 4.87 -0.62 0.08
C ILE A 9 5.42 -0.58 -1.34
N GLU A 10 5.80 -1.76 -1.86
CA GLU A 10 6.25 -1.94 -3.24
C GLU A 10 5.40 -3.04 -3.91
N ILE A 11 5.06 -2.81 -5.17
CA ILE A 11 4.27 -3.71 -6.01
C ILE A 11 5.21 -4.29 -7.07
N TYR A 12 5.16 -5.60 -7.25
CA TYR A 12 5.84 -6.28 -8.34
C TYR A 12 4.85 -6.52 -9.48
N TYR A 13 5.10 -5.88 -10.62
CA TYR A 13 4.29 -6.02 -11.83
C TYR A 13 5.18 -5.90 -13.06
N ASP A 14 4.89 -6.68 -14.11
CA ASP A 14 5.62 -6.61 -15.39
C ASP A 14 7.15 -6.67 -15.23
N GLY A 15 7.63 -7.61 -14.41
CA GLY A 15 9.05 -7.85 -14.19
C GLY A 15 9.80 -6.77 -13.38
N THR A 16 9.11 -5.72 -12.91
CA THR A 16 9.76 -4.61 -12.21
C THR A 16 9.02 -4.18 -10.94
N TRP A 17 9.80 -3.76 -9.93
CA TRP A 17 9.26 -3.19 -8.70
C TRP A 17 8.90 -1.72 -8.89
N GLY A 18 7.80 -1.31 -8.27
CA GLY A 18 7.35 0.07 -8.24
C GLY A 18 6.53 0.36 -6.99
N THR A 19 6.17 1.62 -6.79
CA THR A 19 5.56 2.14 -5.57
C THR A 19 4.08 2.46 -5.76
N VAL A 20 3.42 2.73 -4.64
CA VAL A 20 2.06 3.29 -4.59
C VAL A 20 2.16 4.80 -4.38
N CYS A 21 1.47 5.57 -5.22
CA CYS A 21 1.36 7.01 -5.04
C CYS A 21 0.54 7.30 -3.77
N ASN A 22 1.01 8.24 -2.94
CA ASN A 22 0.30 8.62 -1.72
C ASN A 22 -0.95 9.50 -1.98
N ARG A 23 -1.29 9.79 -3.24
CA ARG A 23 -2.50 10.53 -3.60
C ARG A 23 -3.73 9.70 -3.22
N ARG A 24 -4.48 10.20 -2.23
CA ARG A 24 -5.66 9.55 -1.62
C ARG A 24 -5.39 8.22 -0.91
N PHE A 25 -4.13 7.85 -0.74
CA PHE A 25 -3.76 6.67 0.02
C PHE A 25 -3.95 6.93 1.52
N ASP A 26 -4.77 6.12 2.18
CA ASP A 26 -5.12 6.27 3.58
C ASP A 26 -4.85 4.99 4.40
N ILE A 27 -5.20 5.04 5.70
CA ILE A 27 -4.96 3.90 6.61
C ILE A 27 -5.82 2.68 6.27
N THR A 28 -6.97 2.86 5.61
CA THR A 28 -7.84 1.78 5.13
C THR A 28 -7.12 0.99 4.03
N ASP A 29 -6.45 1.69 3.12
CA ASP A 29 -5.62 1.04 2.10
C ASP A 29 -4.44 0.30 2.74
N ALA A 30 -3.81 0.91 3.75
CA ALA A 30 -2.73 0.27 4.50
C ALA A 30 -3.22 -1.00 5.26
N HIS A 31 -4.45 -1.00 5.78
CA HIS A 31 -5.04 -2.18 6.41
C HIS A 31 -5.16 -3.34 5.44
N VAL A 32 -5.60 -3.09 4.20
CA VAL A 32 -5.66 -4.11 3.15
C VAL A 32 -4.28 -4.69 2.87
N VAL A 33 -3.24 -3.86 2.77
CA VAL A 33 -1.87 -4.31 2.55
C VAL A 33 -1.33 -5.14 3.72
N CYS A 34 -1.51 -4.67 4.96
CA CYS A 34 -1.09 -5.42 6.14
C CYS A 34 -1.77 -6.80 6.18
N ARG A 35 -3.07 -6.85 5.91
CA ARG A 35 -3.84 -8.10 5.86
C ARG A 35 -3.37 -9.03 4.74
N GLN A 36 -3.09 -8.48 3.56
CA GLN A 36 -2.54 -9.22 2.42
C GLN A 36 -1.19 -9.87 2.75
N LEU A 37 -0.39 -9.23 3.61
CA LEU A 37 0.92 -9.73 4.06
C LEU A 37 0.84 -10.64 5.32
N GLY A 38 -0.36 -10.93 5.82
CA GLY A 38 -0.56 -11.78 7.00
C GLY A 38 -0.47 -11.06 8.35
N PHE A 39 -0.45 -9.73 8.36
CA PHE A 39 -0.54 -8.92 9.58
C PHE A 39 -1.99 -8.55 9.88
N PRO A 40 -2.36 -8.35 11.17
CA PRO A 40 -3.75 -8.10 11.54
C PRO A 40 -4.29 -6.75 11.03
N ALA A 41 -3.48 -5.69 11.08
CA ALA A 41 -3.90 -4.33 10.76
C ALA A 41 -2.68 -3.38 10.63
N ALA A 42 -2.86 -2.28 9.88
CA ALA A 42 -1.96 -1.15 9.94
C ALA A 42 -2.17 -0.34 11.22
N LEU A 43 -1.07 0.07 11.87
CA LEU A 43 -1.14 0.93 13.07
C LEU A 43 -0.94 2.40 12.73
N SER A 44 -0.11 2.69 11.73
CA SER A 44 0.24 4.04 11.33
C SER A 44 0.63 4.06 9.86
N LEU A 45 0.39 5.18 9.21
CA LEU A 45 0.77 5.45 7.84
C LEU A 45 1.78 6.60 7.81
N TYR A 46 2.97 6.34 7.28
CA TYR A 46 3.99 7.36 7.08
C TYR A 46 4.06 7.74 5.60
N ASN A 47 3.66 8.98 5.30
CA ASN A 47 3.72 9.54 3.96
C ASN A 47 5.15 9.97 3.61
N TYR A 48 6.00 9.00 3.26
CA TYR A 48 7.36 9.28 2.82
C TYR A 48 7.42 9.49 1.30
N ARG A 49 7.91 10.66 0.88
CA ARG A 49 8.09 11.00 -0.53
C ARG A 49 9.49 10.62 -0.99
N TRP A 50 9.64 9.47 -1.65
CA TRP A 50 10.90 9.11 -2.32
C TRP A 50 10.81 9.42 -3.81
N GLY A 51 11.77 10.20 -4.32
CA GLY A 51 11.85 10.56 -5.74
C GLY A 51 12.35 9.42 -6.64
N ASN A 52 11.81 9.36 -7.85
CA ASN A 52 12.19 8.54 -9.02
C ASN A 52 11.81 7.05 -9.05
N SER A 53 11.05 6.52 -8.10
CA SER A 53 10.51 5.15 -8.23
C SER A 53 9.32 5.10 -9.20
N ARG A 54 9.23 4.06 -10.03
CA ARG A 54 8.08 3.83 -10.93
C ARG A 54 6.81 3.67 -10.09
N ILE A 55 5.73 4.36 -10.45
CA ILE A 55 4.44 4.25 -9.76
C ILE A 55 3.61 3.19 -10.46
N TRP A 56 3.16 2.16 -9.73
CA TRP A 56 2.27 1.12 -10.26
C TRP A 56 0.81 1.36 -9.93
N LEU A 57 0.55 1.93 -8.75
CA LEU A 57 -0.80 2.23 -8.27
C LEU A 57 -0.87 3.69 -7.86
N GLU A 58 -1.94 4.37 -8.27
CA GLU A 58 -2.31 5.70 -7.83
C GLU A 58 -3.81 5.76 -7.57
N TYR A 59 -4.24 6.73 -6.74
CA TYR A 59 -5.63 6.94 -6.38
C TYR A 59 -6.34 5.68 -5.86
N VAL A 60 -5.61 4.84 -5.13
CA VAL A 60 -6.16 3.65 -4.49
C VAL A 60 -7.19 4.09 -3.46
N LYS A 61 -8.35 3.42 -3.46
CA LYS A 61 -9.40 3.61 -2.48
C LYS A 61 -10.03 2.27 -2.15
N CYS A 62 -9.53 1.65 -1.10
CA CYS A 62 -10.06 0.41 -0.56
C CYS A 62 -11.28 0.68 0.34
N ASP A 63 -12.25 -0.24 0.31
CA ASP A 63 -13.34 -0.29 1.28
C ASP A 63 -12.91 -1.04 2.58
N GLY A 64 -11.78 -1.75 2.55
CA GLY A 64 -11.20 -2.52 3.66
C GLY A 64 -11.52 -4.02 3.63
N GLY A 65 -12.42 -4.41 2.74
CA GLY A 65 -12.83 -5.81 2.53
C GLY A 65 -11.96 -6.58 1.53
N GLU A 66 -11.11 -5.89 0.78
CA GLU A 66 -10.37 -6.45 -0.35
C GLU A 66 -9.24 -7.40 0.06
N SER A 67 -9.09 -8.50 -0.67
CA SER A 67 -8.01 -9.47 -0.43
C SER A 67 -6.62 -8.96 -0.81
N SER A 68 -6.55 -7.95 -1.69
CA SER A 68 -5.29 -7.33 -2.10
C SER A 68 -5.50 -5.87 -2.46
N ILE A 69 -4.44 -5.07 -2.34
CA ILE A 69 -4.45 -3.65 -2.72
C ILE A 69 -4.75 -3.44 -4.22
N THR A 70 -4.41 -4.41 -5.07
CA THR A 70 -4.71 -4.39 -6.51
C THR A 70 -6.19 -4.64 -6.83
N ALA A 71 -6.96 -5.15 -5.87
CA ALA A 71 -8.41 -5.35 -6.00
C ALA A 71 -9.24 -4.15 -5.53
N CYS A 72 -8.60 -3.15 -4.92
CA CYS A 72 -9.27 -1.93 -4.50
C CYS A 72 -9.69 -1.08 -5.68
N LYS A 73 -10.73 -0.27 -5.48
CA LYS A 73 -11.19 0.67 -6.49
C LYS A 73 -10.12 1.75 -6.72
N ARG A 74 -10.16 2.33 -7.91
CA ARG A 74 -9.41 3.56 -8.24
C ARG A 74 -10.39 4.70 -8.31
N ASN A 75 -10.09 5.79 -7.62
CA ASN A 75 -10.97 6.95 -7.57
C ASN A 75 -10.20 8.16 -8.08
N GLU A 76 -10.36 8.47 -9.37
CA GLU A 76 -9.72 9.61 -10.06
C GLU A 76 -10.07 10.97 -9.42
#